data_AF-A0A0Q6WFG9-F1
#
_entry.id   AF-A0A0Q6WFG9-F1
#
_cell.length_a   1.000
_cell.length_b   1.000
_cell.length_c   1.000
_cell.angle_alpha   90.00
_cell.angle_beta   90.00
_cell.angle_gamma   90.00
#
_symmetry.space_group_name_H-M   'P 1'
#
loop_
_entity.id
_entity.type
_entity.pdbx_description
1 polymer ?
#
loop_
_entity_poly.entity_id
_entity_poly.type
_entity_poly.pdbx_seq_one_letter_code
_entity_poly.pdbx_strand_id
1 'polypeptide(L)'
;MNYPHIKTLTIRFVEIDGTAYIPARDFGQSLGLTADEDGDYRSALTEAGIPYTDLAIFDQDEPLGPHALLTEADFNQARSVNRG
;
A
#
# COMPACT_ATOMS: atom_id res chain seq x y z
N MET A 1 -5.58 17.69 27.98
CA MET A 1 -6.63 16.95 27.25
C MET A 1 -6.02 16.45 25.95
N ASN A 2 -5.77 15.14 25.85
CA ASN A 2 -5.24 14.52 24.64
C ASN A 2 -6.45 14.11 23.79
N TYR A 3 -6.71 14.83 22.70
CA TYR A 3 -7.76 14.44 21.76
C TYR A 3 -7.28 13.24 20.96
N PRO A 4 -8.09 12.18 20.77
CA PRO A 4 -7.71 11.11 19.87
C PRO A 4 -7.55 11.71 18.47
N HIS A 5 -6.34 11.66 17.92
CA HIS A 5 -6.10 12.00 16.54
C HIS A 5 -6.75 10.92 15.67
N ILE A 6 -7.90 11.23 15.06
CA ILE A 6 -8.46 10.39 14.01
C ILE A 6 -7.51 10.55 12.81
N LYS A 7 -6.65 9.56 12.56
CA LYS A 7 -5.92 9.48 11.30
C LYS A 7 -6.90 9.00 10.23
N THR A 8 -7.27 9.90 9.32
CA THR A 8 -8.04 9.52 8.13
C THR A 8 -7.16 8.64 7.25
N LEU A 9 -7.55 7.38 7.08
CA LEU A 9 -6.93 6.47 6.13
C LEU A 9 -7.66 6.63 4.79
N THR A 10 -7.01 7.25 3.81
CA THR A 10 -7.52 7.31 2.44
C THR A 10 -6.99 6.11 1.68
N ILE A 11 -7.84 5.13 1.41
CA ILE A 11 -7.48 3.97 0.58
C ILE A 11 -7.91 4.27 -0.85
N ARG A 12 -6.95 4.38 -1.76
CA ARG A 12 -7.22 4.46 -3.20
C ARG A 12 -7.15 3.06 -3.78
N PHE A 13 -8.02 2.81 -4.75
CA PHE A 13 -8.01 1.59 -5.54
C PHE A 13 -7.67 1.94 -6.98
N VAL A 14 -6.83 1.12 -7.59
CA VAL A 14 -6.50 1.19 -9.00
C VAL A 14 -7.00 -0.09 -9.63
N GLU A 15 -7.92 0.00 -10.59
CA GLU A 15 -8.35 -1.17 -11.34
C GLU A 15 -7.47 -1.34 -12.57
N ILE A 16 -6.87 -2.52 -12.72
CA ILE A 16 -6.04 -2.89 -13.87
C ILE A 16 -6.54 -4.24 -14.37
N ASP A 17 -6.97 -4.31 -15.63
CA ASP A 17 -7.54 -5.51 -16.26
C ASP A 17 -8.67 -6.17 -15.43
N GLY A 18 -9.53 -5.35 -14.79
CA GLY A 18 -10.64 -5.82 -13.96
C GLY A 18 -10.24 -6.35 -12.58
N THR A 19 -8.97 -6.21 -12.19
CA THR A 19 -8.48 -6.52 -10.84
C THR A 19 -8.22 -5.24 -10.07
N ALA A 20 -8.76 -5.16 -8.85
CA ALA A 20 -8.53 -4.03 -7.96
C ALA A 20 -7.21 -4.18 -7.19
N TYR A 21 -6.38 -3.16 -7.29
CA TYR A 21 -5.10 -3.03 -6.62
C TYR A 21 -5.11 -1.87 -5.63
N ILE A 22 -4.38 -2.04 -4.54
CA ILE A 22 -4.21 -1.04 -3.49
C ILE A 22 -2.74 -0.59 -3.50
N PRO A 23 -2.45 0.72 -3.61
CA PRO A 23 -1.09 1.23 -3.51
C PRO A 23 -0.51 1.05 -2.11
N ALA A 24 0.73 0.55 -2.03
CA ALA A 24 1.45 0.33 -0.78
C ALA A 24 1.60 1.59 0.08
N ARG A 25 1.70 2.76 -0.54
CA ARG A 25 1.71 4.05 0.17
C ARG A 25 0.46 4.33 1.01
N ASP A 26 -0.69 3.80 0.58
CA ASP A 26 -1.97 4.11 1.23
C ASP A 26 -2.24 3.15 2.40
N PHE A 27 -1.56 2.01 2.50
CA PHE A 27 -1.78 1.04 3.58
C PHE A 27 -0.52 0.57 4.32
N GLY A 28 0.69 0.86 3.84
CA GLY A 28 1.94 0.40 4.44
C GLY A 28 2.05 0.83 5.90
N GLN A 29 1.68 2.07 6.21
CA GLN A 29 1.58 2.55 7.60
C GLN A 29 0.55 1.76 8.44
N SER A 30 -0.57 1.34 7.85
CA SER A 30 -1.58 0.52 8.54
C SER A 30 -1.09 -0.89 8.85
N LEU A 31 -0.09 -1.38 8.13
CA LEU A 31 0.58 -2.65 8.41
C LEU A 31 1.80 -2.48 9.32
N GLY A 32 2.04 -1.29 9.86
CA GLY A 32 3.23 -1.03 10.67
C GLY A 32 4.54 -1.07 9.88
N LEU A 33 4.47 -1.03 8.54
CA LEU A 33 5.64 -0.94 7.67
C LEU A 33 6.14 0.51 7.64
N THR A 34 7.46 0.65 7.51
CA THR A 34 8.14 1.94 7.39
C THR A 34 8.50 2.16 5.93
N ALA A 35 8.13 3.32 5.38
CA ALA A 35 8.59 3.70 4.05
C ALA A 35 10.10 3.99 4.06
N ASP A 36 10.75 3.82 2.92
CA ASP A 36 12.13 4.29 2.72
C ASP A 36 12.21 5.82 2.58
N GLU A 37 13.41 6.33 2.32
CA GLU A 37 13.68 7.77 2.20
C GLU A 37 12.90 8.45 1.07
N ASP A 38 12.48 7.69 0.06
CA ASP A 38 11.69 8.16 -1.08
C ASP A 38 10.17 8.04 -0.82
N GLY A 39 9.77 7.52 0.35
CA GLY A 39 8.36 7.28 0.69
C GLY A 39 7.80 6.01 0.06
N ASP A 40 8.65 5.10 -0.41
CA ASP A 40 8.28 3.84 -1.00
C ASP A 40 8.25 2.71 0.05
N TYR A 41 7.34 1.76 -0.14
CA TYR A 41 7.14 0.63 0.75
C TYR A 41 7.63 -0.69 0.14
N ARG A 42 8.17 -0.71 -1.09
CA ARG A 42 8.73 -1.91 -1.75
C ARG A 42 9.74 -2.64 -0.86
N SER A 43 10.67 -1.90 -0.28
CA SER A 43 11.72 -2.44 0.58
C SER A 43 11.10 -3.14 1.79
N ALA A 44 10.19 -2.46 2.50
CA ALA A 44 9.52 -3.02 3.67
C ALA A 44 8.60 -4.20 3.35
N LEU A 45 7.91 -4.19 2.20
CA LEU A 45 7.11 -5.33 1.72
C LEU A 45 7.99 -6.54 1.40
N THR A 46 9.15 -6.30 0.78
CA THR A 46 10.13 -7.35 0.46
C THR A 46 10.68 -7.97 1.74
N GLU A 47 11.05 -7.17 2.74
CA GLU A 47 11.53 -7.64 4.04
C GLU A 47 10.44 -8.41 4.82
N ALA A 48 9.18 -7.97 4.72
CA ALA A 48 8.05 -8.64 5.34
C ALA A 48 7.60 -9.90 4.58
N GLY A 49 8.19 -10.21 3.42
CA GLY A 49 7.79 -11.34 2.58
C GLY A 49 6.38 -11.20 1.99
N ILE A 50 5.88 -9.97 1.89
CA ILE A 50 4.55 -9.68 1.33
C ILE A 50 4.69 -9.51 -0.19
N PRO A 51 4.00 -10.33 -0.99
CA PRO A 51 4.04 -10.19 -2.44
C PRO A 51 3.41 -8.85 -2.86
N TYR A 52 4.03 -8.20 -3.83
CA TYR A 52 3.51 -6.99 -4.47
C TYR A 52 3.81 -7.04 -5.97
N THR A 53 3.01 -6.28 -6.71
CA THR A 53 3.19 -6.06 -8.15
C THR A 53 3.71 -4.65 -8.36
N ASP A 54 4.76 -4.49 -9.16
CA ASP A 54 5.24 -3.18 -9.56
C ASP A 54 4.55 -2.75 -10.85
N LEU A 55 3.70 -1.73 -10.77
CA LEU A 55 2.98 -1.20 -11.91
C LEU A 55 3.01 0.32 -11.90
N ALA A 56 3.18 0.91 -13.08
CA ALA A 56 3.06 2.35 -13.27
C ALA A 56 1.59 2.75 -13.15
N ILE A 57 1.30 3.64 -12.20
CA ILE A 57 -0.04 4.22 -12.04
C ILE A 57 -0.07 5.61 -12.68
N PHE A 58 -1.20 5.93 -13.30
CA PHE A 58 -1.46 7.23 -13.92
C PHE A 58 -2.58 7.93 -13.12
N ASP A 59 -2.37 9.19 -12.78
CA ASP A 59 -3.41 10.06 -12.22
C ASP A 59 -3.81 11.08 -13.27
N GLN A 60 -5.03 10.99 -13.80
CA GLN A 60 -5.60 11.97 -14.73
C GLN A 60 -4.61 12.43 -15.84
N ASP A 61 -3.95 11.47 -16.48
CA ASP A 61 -2.93 11.63 -17.54
C ASP A 61 -1.49 11.97 -17.08
N GLU A 62 -1.22 12.14 -15.79
CA GLU A 62 0.14 12.26 -15.26
C GLU A 62 0.68 10.90 -14.76
N PRO A 63 1.82 10.41 -15.27
CA PRO A 63 2.46 9.22 -14.72
C PRO A 63 2.97 9.54 -13.31
N LEU A 64 2.39 8.89 -12.31
CA LEU A 64 2.84 8.95 -10.91
C LEU A 64 4.09 8.06 -10.68
N GLY A 65 4.55 7.36 -11.71
CA GLY A 65 5.68 6.43 -11.67
C GLY A 65 5.26 5.00 -11.29
N PRO A 66 6.24 4.08 -11.20
CA PRO A 66 6.00 2.74 -10.67
C PRO A 66 5.66 2.84 -9.19
N HIS A 67 4.61 2.13 -8.75
CA HIS A 67 4.25 1.97 -7.35
C HIS A 67 4.10 0.50 -7.01
N ALA A 68 4.45 0.13 -5.78
CA ALA A 68 4.14 -1.20 -5.26
C ALA A 68 2.61 -1.32 -5.04
N LEU A 69 1.99 -2.28 -5.71
CA LEU A 69 0.57 -2.54 -5.70
C LEU A 69 0.27 -3.92 -5.13
N LEU A 70 -0.78 -4.02 -4.31
CA LEU A 70 -1.23 -5.28 -3.74
C LEU A 70 -2.67 -5.55 -4.14
N THR A 71 -3.01 -6.81 -4.39
CA THR A 71 -4.41 -7.18 -4.53
C THR A 71 -5.11 -7.11 -3.17
N GLU A 72 -6.44 -7.09 -3.17
CA GLU A 72 -7.21 -7.20 -1.92
C GLU A 72 -6.86 -8.49 -1.14
N ALA A 73 -6.59 -9.59 -1.85
CA ALA A 73 -6.21 -10.86 -1.25
C ALA A 73 -4.84 -10.76 -0.54
N ASP A 74 -3.84 -10.18 -1.20
CA ASP A 74 -2.50 -9.98 -0.63
C ASP A 74 -2.55 -9.05 0.59
N PHE A 75 -3.35 -7.99 0.49
CA PHE A 75 -3.59 -7.08 1.60
C PHE A 75 -4.22 -7.79 2.81
N ASN A 76 -5.25 -8.60 2.58
CA ASN A 76 -5.90 -9.36 3.64
C ASN A 76 -4.95 -10.38 4.29
N GLN A 77 -4.11 -11.03 3.48
CA GLN A 77 -3.07 -11.93 3.97
C GLN A 77 -2.05 -11.18 4.84
N ALA A 78 -1.51 -10.07 4.36
CA ALA A 78 -0.55 -9.24 5.10
C ALA A 78 -1.14 -8.75 6.43
N ARG A 79 -2.41 -8.36 6.44
CA ARG A 79 -3.12 -7.94 7.66
C ARG A 79 -3.32 -9.09 8.65
N SER A 80 -3.48 -10.32 8.17
CA SER A 80 -3.63 -11.50 9.01
C SER A 80 -2.30 -11.91 9.67
N VAL A 81 -1.17 -11.71 8.99
CA VAL A 81 0.17 -12.04 9.52
C VAL A 81 0.60 -11.08 10.63
N ASN A 82 0.23 -9.80 10.51
CA ASN A 82 0.58 -8.77 11.51
C ASN A 82 -0.33 -8.74 12.76
N ARG A 83 -1.30 -9.66 12.87
CA ARG A 83 -2.20 -9.80 14.03
C ARG A 83 -1.85 -10.97 14.96
N GLY A 84 -0.77 -11.69 14.68
CA GLY A 84 -0.24 -12.80 15.50
C GLY A 84 0.75 -12.34 16.56
#